data_AF-A0A7X6DPQ1-F1
#
_entry.id   AF-A0A7X6DPQ1-F1
#
_cell.length_a   1.000
_cell.length_b   1.000
_cell.length_c   1.000
_cell.angle_alpha   90.00
_cell.angle_beta   90.00
_cell.angle_gamma   90.00
#
_symmetry.space_group_name_H-M   'P 1'
#
loop_
_entity.id
_entity.type
_entity.pdbx_description
1 polymer ?
#
loop_
_entity_poly.entity_id
_entity_poly.type
_entity_poly.pdbx_seq_one_letter_code
_entity_poly.pdbx_strand_id
1 'polypeptide(L)'
;MSKVTFYPYGKSGEIPDGTSLLDAAEKLGLQMRHDCGGFATCSTCRIWVVEGVTNLTEIDLDEENMLEEAQLTAPFRLSCQAKIQGDVVVRVPDQEMEWSRGALRELDALDPAVREIIRMMVEKRARLQGLSAILPDTAIPFVADAKKEVEAVANDPDRLAALVKRIFEAE
;
A
#
# COMPACT_ATOMS: atom_id res chain seq x y z
N MET A 1 12.75 -4.39 -20.01
CA MET A 1 11.74 -3.34 -19.77
C MET A 1 10.53 -4.10 -19.32
N SER A 2 9.96 -3.65 -18.21
CA SER A 2 8.83 -4.29 -17.56
C SER A 2 7.72 -3.28 -17.36
N LYS A 3 6.48 -3.74 -17.42
CA LYS A 3 5.31 -2.90 -17.18
C LYS A 3 5.12 -2.70 -15.68
N VAL A 4 5.11 -1.44 -15.25
CA VAL A 4 4.85 -1.05 -13.85
C VAL A 4 3.51 -0.35 -13.78
N THR A 5 2.70 -0.65 -12.77
CA THR A 5 1.43 0.02 -12.51
C THR A 5 1.32 0.46 -11.06
N PHE A 6 1.05 1.74 -10.83
CA PHE A 6 0.86 2.35 -9.52
C PHE A 6 -0.63 2.68 -9.30
N TYR A 7 -1.25 1.94 -8.39
CA TYR A 7 -2.58 2.21 -7.88
C TYR A 7 -2.53 3.09 -6.62
N PRO A 8 -3.59 3.87 -6.34
CA PRO A 8 -4.78 4.09 -7.16
C PRO A 8 -4.61 5.22 -8.20
N TYR A 9 -3.42 5.78 -8.35
CA TYR A 9 -3.15 6.92 -9.22
C TYR A 9 -3.28 6.64 -10.73
N GLY A 10 -3.50 5.39 -11.13
CA GLY A 10 -3.66 5.00 -12.54
C GLY A 10 -2.40 5.23 -13.38
N LYS A 11 -1.24 5.34 -12.75
CA LYS A 11 0.04 5.61 -13.43
C LYS A 11 0.65 4.28 -13.86
N SER A 12 0.82 4.09 -15.17
CA SER A 12 1.42 2.88 -15.72
C SER A 12 2.34 3.21 -16.89
N GLY A 13 3.38 2.40 -17.07
CA GLY A 13 4.27 2.49 -18.21
C GLY A 13 5.38 1.46 -18.21
N GLU A 14 6.12 1.41 -19.32
CA GLU A 14 7.30 0.58 -19.51
C GLU A 14 8.52 1.20 -18.82
N ILE A 15 9.12 0.47 -17.89
CA ILE A 15 10.27 0.93 -17.10
C ILE A 15 11.46 -0.01 -17.33
N PRO A 16 12.69 0.50 -17.46
CA PRO A 16 13.88 -0.33 -17.52
C PRO A 16 14.06 -1.18 -16.26
N ASP A 17 14.40 -2.45 -16.43
CA ASP A 17 14.66 -3.37 -15.33
C ASP A 17 15.87 -2.88 -14.52
N GLY A 18 15.86 -3.13 -13.22
CA GLY A 18 16.83 -2.58 -12.26
C GLY A 18 16.51 -1.17 -11.76
N THR A 19 15.52 -0.47 -12.34
CA THR A 19 15.01 0.81 -11.80
C THR A 19 14.27 0.55 -10.48
N SER A 20 14.45 1.40 -9.47
CA SER A 20 13.67 1.33 -8.22
C SER A 20 12.20 1.69 -8.49
N LEU A 21 11.29 1.19 -7.67
CA LEU A 21 9.88 1.58 -7.77
C LEU A 21 9.65 3.06 -7.44
N LEU A 22 10.50 3.67 -6.61
CA LEU A 22 10.50 5.12 -6.38
C LEU A 22 10.82 5.89 -7.67
N ASP A 23 11.94 5.57 -8.32
CA ASP A 23 12.35 6.25 -9.57
C ASP A 23 11.35 5.98 -10.70
N ALA A 24 10.76 4.78 -10.72
CA ALA A 24 9.71 4.43 -11.67
C ALA A 24 8.46 5.29 -11.48
N ALA A 25 8.04 5.54 -10.23
CA ALA A 25 6.93 6.42 -9.92
C ALA A 25 7.21 7.85 -10.42
N GLU A 26 8.40 8.39 -10.14
CA GLU A 26 8.80 9.73 -10.57
C GLU A 26 8.81 9.86 -12.10
N LYS A 27 9.33 8.87 -12.83
CA LYS A 27 9.32 8.83 -14.30
C LYS A 27 7.90 8.86 -14.88
N LEU A 28 6.92 8.30 -14.17
CA LEU A 28 5.51 8.32 -14.56
C LEU A 28 4.75 9.56 -14.03
N GLY A 29 5.46 10.50 -13.41
CA GLY A 29 4.89 11.72 -12.84
C GLY A 29 4.06 11.47 -11.59
N LEU A 30 4.39 10.43 -10.82
CA LEU A 30 3.85 10.18 -9.48
C LEU A 30 4.89 10.56 -8.43
N GLN A 31 4.60 11.61 -7.66
CA GLN A 31 5.44 11.99 -6.54
C GLN A 31 5.05 11.19 -5.31
N MET A 32 5.97 10.38 -4.80
CA MET A 32 5.78 9.61 -3.56
C MET A 32 6.59 10.24 -2.42
N ARG A 33 6.13 10.04 -1.18
CA ARG A 33 6.92 10.44 -0.02
C ARG A 33 8.16 9.55 0.11
N HIS A 34 9.28 10.16 0.46
CA HIS A 34 10.56 9.49 0.64
C HIS A 34 11.45 10.36 1.52
N ASP A 35 10.98 10.67 2.72
CA ASP A 35 11.54 11.72 3.59
C ASP A 35 13.03 11.52 3.92
N CYS A 36 13.51 10.28 3.92
CA CYS A 36 14.93 9.97 4.11
C CYS A 36 15.78 10.11 2.83
N GLY A 37 15.22 10.36 1.65
CA GLY A 37 15.97 10.37 0.39
C GLY A 37 16.31 9.01 -0.19
N GLY A 38 15.70 7.92 0.32
CA GLY A 38 15.92 6.56 -0.19
C GLY A 38 17.01 5.75 0.51
N PHE A 39 17.43 6.14 1.71
CA PHE A 39 18.44 5.44 2.52
C PHE A 39 17.87 4.35 3.45
N ALA A 40 16.62 3.92 3.25
CA ALA A 40 15.96 2.92 4.09
C ALA A 40 15.91 3.25 5.60
N THR A 41 15.99 4.53 5.99
CA THR A 41 15.89 4.98 7.39
C THR A 41 14.51 5.56 7.76
N CYS A 42 13.51 5.37 6.87
CA CYS A 42 12.12 5.69 7.15
C CYS A 42 11.19 4.78 6.32
N SER A 43 9.91 4.70 6.69
CA SER A 43 8.87 3.90 6.00
C SER A 43 7.87 4.74 5.19
N THR A 44 8.24 5.99 4.84
CA THR A 44 7.32 6.91 4.15
C THR A 44 7.12 6.56 2.67
N CYS A 45 8.08 5.85 2.08
CA CYS A 45 8.03 5.31 0.72
C CYS A 45 7.46 3.87 0.66
N ARG A 46 6.82 3.40 1.74
CA ARG A 46 6.22 2.08 1.79
C ARG A 46 5.17 1.91 0.68
N ILE A 47 5.15 0.73 0.09
CA ILE A 47 4.17 0.31 -0.91
C ILE A 47 3.68 -1.10 -0.59
N TRP A 48 2.51 -1.42 -1.10
CA TRP A 48 1.97 -2.77 -1.06
C TRP A 48 2.11 -3.39 -2.45
N VAL A 49 2.78 -4.54 -2.57
CA VAL A 49 2.86 -5.24 -3.86
C VAL A 49 1.59 -6.06 -4.08
N VAL A 50 0.83 -5.71 -5.12
CA VAL A 50 -0.44 -6.36 -5.45
C VAL A 50 -0.19 -7.56 -6.36
N GLU A 51 0.68 -7.41 -7.36
CA GLU A 51 1.11 -8.49 -8.26
C GLU A 51 2.59 -8.34 -8.58
N GLY A 52 3.26 -9.47 -8.81
CA GLY A 52 4.68 -9.47 -9.15
C GLY A 52 5.62 -9.28 -7.95
N VAL A 53 5.27 -9.80 -6.77
CA VAL A 53 6.16 -9.75 -5.59
C VAL A 53 7.52 -10.43 -5.85
N THR A 54 7.52 -11.51 -6.63
CA THR A 54 8.72 -12.22 -7.09
C THR A 54 9.43 -11.54 -8.27
N ASN A 55 8.83 -10.48 -8.83
CA ASN A 55 9.39 -9.69 -9.93
C ASN A 55 10.14 -8.45 -9.43
N LEU A 56 10.49 -8.44 -8.15
CA LEU A 56 11.31 -7.43 -7.50
C LEU A 56 12.57 -8.07 -6.94
N THR A 57 13.61 -7.27 -6.78
CA THR A 57 14.81 -7.72 -6.05
C THR A 57 14.45 -8.25 -4.66
N GLU A 58 15.25 -9.19 -4.18
CA GLU A 58 15.18 -9.65 -2.80
C GLU A 58 15.28 -8.47 -1.82
N ILE A 59 14.67 -8.63 -0.65
CA ILE A 59 14.75 -7.66 0.44
C ILE A 59 16.17 -7.73 0.99
N ASP A 60 16.83 -6.57 1.08
CA ASP A 60 18.13 -6.47 1.74
C ASP A 60 17.97 -6.19 3.24
N LEU A 61 19.09 -6.22 3.97
CA LEU A 61 19.09 -6.09 5.43
C LEU A 61 18.56 -4.73 5.91
N ASP A 62 18.84 -3.65 5.18
CA ASP A 62 18.41 -2.31 5.56
C ASP A 62 16.89 -2.16 5.34
N GLU A 63 16.38 -2.69 4.22
CA GLU A 63 14.94 -2.80 3.97
C GLU A 63 14.24 -3.67 5.01
N GLU A 64 14.79 -4.84 5.35
CA GLU A 64 14.24 -5.77 6.34
C GLU A 64 14.11 -5.11 7.72
N ASN A 65 15.19 -4.51 8.23
CA ASN A 65 15.21 -3.84 9.52
C ASN A 65 14.14 -2.75 9.62
N MET A 66 13.99 -1.94 8.55
CA MET A 66 13.02 -0.85 8.55
C MET A 66 11.57 -1.37 8.41
N LEU A 67 11.35 -2.44 7.64
CA LEU A 67 10.04 -3.10 7.57
C LEU A 67 9.64 -3.68 8.94
N GLU A 68 10.58 -4.32 9.65
CA GLU A 68 10.35 -4.84 11.00
C GLU A 68 10.05 -3.74 12.02
N GLU A 69 10.84 -2.67 12.04
CA GLU A 69 10.59 -1.51 12.92
C GLU A 69 9.23 -0.86 12.63
N ALA A 70 8.86 -0.75 11.36
CA ALA A 70 7.55 -0.26 10.93
C ALA A 70 6.42 -1.28 11.12
N GLN A 71 6.73 -2.52 11.52
CA GLN A 71 5.81 -3.65 11.66
C GLN A 71 5.02 -3.93 10.36
N LEU A 72 5.68 -3.75 9.21
CA LEU A 72 5.12 -4.00 7.88
C LEU A 72 5.58 -5.36 7.38
N THR A 73 4.65 -6.31 7.29
CA THR A 73 4.95 -7.68 6.83
C THR A 73 4.69 -7.85 5.33
N ALA A 74 5.11 -8.98 4.76
CA ALA A 74 4.86 -9.24 3.34
C ALA A 74 3.35 -9.14 2.99
N PRO A 75 2.98 -8.55 1.83
CA PRO A 75 3.83 -8.16 0.70
C PRO A 75 4.20 -6.65 0.69
N PHE A 76 4.37 -6.01 1.85
CA PHE A 76 4.90 -4.65 1.89
C PHE A 76 6.38 -4.59 1.46
N ARG A 77 6.74 -3.49 0.80
CA ARG A 77 8.11 -3.17 0.36
C ARG A 77 8.39 -1.69 0.55
N LEU A 78 9.67 -1.33 0.63
CA LEU A 78 10.10 0.06 0.52
C LEU A 78 10.39 0.35 -0.96
N SER A 79 9.63 1.26 -1.58
CA SER A 79 9.75 1.50 -3.02
C SER A 79 11.12 2.01 -3.44
N CYS A 80 11.86 2.65 -2.53
CA CYS A 80 13.22 3.12 -2.79
C CYS A 80 14.24 1.98 -2.87
N GLN A 81 13.98 0.82 -2.24
CA GLN A 81 14.87 -0.34 -2.25
C GLN A 81 14.43 -1.41 -3.25
N ALA A 82 13.12 -1.56 -3.46
CA ALA A 82 12.57 -2.54 -4.39
C ALA A 82 12.84 -2.18 -5.86
N LYS A 83 13.72 -2.95 -6.52
CA LYS A 83 14.07 -2.78 -7.94
C LYS A 83 13.33 -3.78 -8.83
N ILE A 84 12.93 -3.31 -10.01
CA ILE A 84 12.10 -4.04 -10.96
C ILE A 84 12.90 -5.13 -11.67
N GLN A 85 12.36 -6.36 -11.72
CA GLN A 85 12.90 -7.50 -12.46
C GLN A 85 11.86 -8.15 -13.42
N GLY A 86 10.62 -7.67 -13.40
CA GLY A 86 9.52 -8.11 -14.24
C GLY A 86 8.29 -7.23 -14.01
N ASP A 87 7.18 -7.57 -14.67
CA ASP A 87 5.93 -6.81 -14.54
C ASP A 87 5.45 -6.77 -13.09
N VAL A 88 5.08 -5.58 -12.62
CA VAL A 88 4.70 -5.38 -11.22
C VAL A 88 3.55 -4.40 -11.09
N VAL A 89 2.62 -4.75 -10.20
CA VAL A 89 1.50 -3.91 -9.82
C VAL A 89 1.65 -3.59 -8.35
N VAL A 90 1.75 -2.30 -8.04
CA VAL A 90 1.92 -1.83 -6.68
C VAL A 90 0.85 -0.83 -6.31
N ARG A 91 0.50 -0.85 -5.04
CA ARG A 91 -0.37 0.13 -4.43
C ARG A 91 0.47 1.07 -3.58
N VAL A 92 0.33 2.35 -3.85
CA VAL A 92 0.93 3.42 -3.09
C VAL A 92 -0.09 3.90 -2.06
N PRO A 93 0.28 4.04 -0.77
CA PRO A 93 -0.57 4.71 0.20
C PRO A 93 -0.90 6.11 -0.31
N ASP A 94 -2.18 6.43 -0.38
CA ASP A 94 -2.61 7.77 -0.78
C ASP A 94 -2.20 8.81 0.27
N GLN A 95 -2.32 10.10 -0.07
CA GLN A 95 -2.26 11.15 0.95
C GLN A 95 -3.27 10.81 2.05
N GLU A 96 -2.78 10.71 3.30
CA GLU A 96 -3.61 10.31 4.43
C GLU A 96 -4.80 11.27 4.55
N MET A 97 -6.03 10.74 4.52
CA MET A 97 -7.21 11.55 4.83
C MET A 97 -7.16 11.99 6.29
N GLU A 98 -7.85 13.09 6.62
CA GLU A 98 -7.99 13.50 8.00
C GLU A 98 -8.90 12.51 8.74
N TRP A 99 -8.30 11.69 9.60
CA TRP A 99 -9.00 10.73 10.44
C TRP A 99 -9.40 11.39 11.75
N SER A 100 -10.70 11.44 12.04
CA SER A 100 -11.20 11.98 13.30
C SER A 100 -10.91 11.05 14.47
N ARG A 101 -10.70 11.65 15.65
CA ARG A 101 -10.45 10.93 16.90
C ARG A 101 -11.55 9.89 17.15
N GLY A 102 -11.19 8.61 17.13
CA GLY A 102 -12.12 7.50 17.34
C GLY A 102 -12.38 6.62 16.11
N ALA A 103 -12.19 7.13 14.89
CA ALA A 103 -12.45 6.36 13.66
C ALA A 103 -11.49 5.18 13.44
N LEU A 104 -10.31 5.20 14.07
CA LEU A 104 -9.30 4.13 14.00
C LEU A 104 -9.20 3.30 15.29
N ARG A 105 -9.91 3.66 16.37
CA ARG A 105 -9.75 2.98 17.67
C ARG A 105 -10.01 1.49 17.60
N GLU A 106 -10.93 1.07 16.74
CA GLU A 106 -11.27 -0.34 16.54
C GLU A 106 -10.19 -1.10 15.75
N LEU A 107 -9.29 -0.38 15.08
CA LEU A 107 -8.14 -0.93 14.36
C LEU A 107 -6.87 -0.98 15.22
N ASP A 108 -6.82 -0.26 16.33
CA ASP A 108 -5.63 -0.19 17.21
C ASP A 108 -5.22 -1.55 17.77
N ALA A 109 -6.16 -2.50 17.86
CA ALA A 109 -5.93 -3.86 18.33
C ALA A 109 -5.54 -4.84 17.20
N LEU A 110 -5.56 -4.42 15.94
CA LEU A 110 -5.22 -5.27 14.80
C LEU A 110 -3.74 -5.25 14.50
N ASP A 111 -3.27 -6.33 13.86
CA ASP A 111 -1.95 -6.38 13.24
C ASP A 111 -1.71 -5.13 12.35
N PRO A 112 -0.53 -4.50 12.39
CA PRO A 112 -0.28 -3.26 11.66
C PRO A 112 -0.45 -3.39 10.13
N ALA A 113 -0.10 -4.54 9.55
CA ALA A 113 -0.31 -4.78 8.13
C ALA A 113 -1.81 -4.85 7.81
N VAL A 114 -2.57 -5.61 8.61
CA VAL A 114 -4.04 -5.70 8.51
C VAL A 114 -4.70 -4.34 8.67
N ARG A 115 -4.25 -3.56 9.66
CA ARG A 115 -4.72 -2.21 9.93
C ARG A 115 -4.51 -1.28 8.74
N GLU A 116 -3.34 -1.30 8.13
CA GLU A 116 -3.05 -0.46 6.95
C GLU A 116 -3.91 -0.86 5.75
N ILE A 117 -4.20 -2.14 5.54
CA ILE A 117 -5.14 -2.59 4.49
C ILE A 117 -6.53 -2.04 4.73
N ILE A 118 -7.05 -2.20 5.95
CA ILE A 118 -8.38 -1.70 6.30
C ILE A 118 -8.42 -0.19 6.14
N ARG A 119 -7.41 0.52 6.63
CA ARG A 119 -7.25 1.96 6.46
C ARG A 119 -7.34 2.35 4.98
N MET A 120 -6.54 1.69 4.14
CA MET A 120 -6.52 1.89 2.70
C MET A 120 -7.88 1.62 2.02
N MET A 121 -8.60 0.59 2.44
CA MET A 121 -9.93 0.25 1.92
C MET A 121 -10.97 1.30 2.30
N VAL A 122 -10.99 1.71 3.57
CA VAL A 122 -11.90 2.74 4.08
C VAL A 122 -11.64 4.06 3.39
N GLU A 123 -10.37 4.45 3.19
CA GLU A 123 -10.03 5.68 2.49
C GLU A 123 -10.53 5.69 1.04
N LYS A 124 -10.37 4.60 0.29
CA LYS A 124 -10.95 4.53 -1.07
C LYS A 124 -12.47 4.64 -1.04
N ARG A 125 -13.15 3.87 -0.18
CA ARG A 125 -14.62 3.87 -0.10
C ARG A 125 -15.16 5.27 0.23
N ALA A 126 -14.52 5.96 1.19
CA ALA A 126 -14.88 7.32 1.55
C ALA A 126 -14.69 8.31 0.38
N ARG A 127 -13.59 8.22 -0.37
CA ARG A 127 -13.37 9.07 -1.56
C ARG A 127 -14.37 8.83 -2.68
N LEU A 128 -14.76 7.57 -2.93
CA LEU A 128 -15.81 7.25 -3.91
C LEU A 128 -17.16 7.89 -3.56
N GLN A 129 -17.38 8.22 -2.29
CA GLN A 129 -18.56 8.93 -1.81
C GLN A 129 -18.36 10.45 -1.70
N GLY A 130 -17.22 10.98 -2.18
CA GLY A 130 -16.89 12.40 -2.13
C GLY A 130 -16.50 12.91 -0.73
N LEU A 131 -16.15 12.02 0.20
CA LEU A 131 -15.74 12.41 1.56
C LEU A 131 -14.25 12.80 1.60
N SER A 132 -13.94 13.88 2.31
CA SER A 132 -12.57 14.36 2.55
C SER A 132 -12.04 14.06 3.95
N ALA A 133 -12.89 13.60 4.86
CA ALA A 133 -12.56 13.25 6.23
C ALA A 133 -13.36 12.03 6.69
N ILE A 134 -12.76 11.22 7.55
CA ILE A 134 -13.36 10.01 8.09
C ILE A 134 -13.76 10.29 9.55
N LEU A 135 -15.06 10.50 9.79
CA LEU A 135 -15.66 10.77 11.11
C LEU A 135 -16.06 9.45 11.79
N PRO A 136 -16.07 9.33 13.13
CA PRO A 136 -16.41 8.06 13.79
C PRO A 136 -17.76 7.49 13.31
N ASP A 137 -18.80 8.31 13.27
CA ASP A 137 -20.16 7.85 12.95
C ASP A 137 -20.32 7.41 11.48
N THR A 138 -19.55 7.98 10.55
CA THR A 138 -19.56 7.58 9.13
C THR A 138 -18.56 6.49 8.83
N ALA A 139 -17.48 6.36 9.61
CA ALA A 139 -16.41 5.39 9.41
C ALA A 139 -16.76 3.99 9.94
N ILE A 140 -17.45 3.91 11.09
CA ILE A 140 -17.69 2.65 11.81
C ILE A 140 -18.30 1.56 10.91
N PRO A 141 -19.31 1.85 10.04
CA PRO A 141 -19.82 0.83 9.12
C PRO A 141 -18.78 0.37 8.09
N PHE A 142 -18.01 1.29 7.50
CA PHE A 142 -16.96 0.95 6.53
C PHE A 142 -15.81 0.17 7.17
N VAL A 143 -15.44 0.55 8.40
CA VAL A 143 -14.41 -0.10 9.20
C VAL A 143 -14.84 -1.51 9.58
N ALA A 144 -16.09 -1.69 10.03
CA ALA A 144 -16.63 -3.01 10.37
C ALA A 144 -16.72 -3.94 9.15
N ASP A 145 -17.20 -3.45 8.01
CA ASP A 145 -17.28 -4.23 6.78
C ASP A 145 -15.88 -4.58 6.23
N ALA A 146 -14.97 -3.59 6.19
CA ALA A 146 -13.60 -3.82 5.75
C ALA A 146 -12.86 -4.80 6.68
N LYS A 147 -13.04 -4.68 8.00
CA LYS A 147 -12.47 -5.60 8.98
C LYS A 147 -12.93 -7.03 8.73
N LYS A 148 -14.25 -7.24 8.53
CA LYS A 148 -14.80 -8.57 8.25
C LYS A 148 -14.25 -9.17 6.95
N GLU A 149 -14.09 -8.36 5.91
CA GLU A 149 -13.51 -8.80 4.63
C GLU A 149 -12.04 -9.16 4.75
N VAL A 150 -11.24 -8.33 5.44
CA VAL A 150 -9.79 -8.54 5.59
C VAL A 150 -9.48 -9.69 6.53
N GLU A 151 -10.15 -9.79 7.70
CA GLU A 151 -9.95 -10.91 8.64
C GLU A 151 -10.25 -12.28 8.01
N ALA A 152 -11.18 -12.34 7.05
CA ALA A 152 -11.50 -13.58 6.34
C ALA A 152 -10.35 -14.10 5.44
N VAL A 153 -9.40 -13.23 5.07
CA VAL A 153 -8.29 -13.54 4.16
C VAL A 153 -6.91 -13.20 4.73
N ALA A 154 -6.82 -12.66 5.95
CA ALA A 154 -5.59 -12.13 6.55
C ALA A 154 -4.45 -13.14 6.68
N ASN A 155 -4.75 -14.44 6.72
CA ASN A 155 -3.75 -15.51 6.84
C ASN A 155 -3.24 -16.03 5.49
N ASP A 156 -3.71 -15.49 4.36
CA ASP A 156 -3.36 -15.94 3.00
C ASP A 156 -2.93 -14.72 2.15
N PRO A 157 -1.62 -14.54 1.90
CA PRO A 157 -1.09 -13.40 1.16
C PRO A 157 -1.66 -13.26 -0.26
N ASP A 158 -1.91 -14.38 -0.95
CA ASP A 158 -2.45 -14.38 -2.31
C ASP A 158 -3.92 -13.94 -2.31
N ARG A 159 -4.71 -14.41 -1.35
CA ARG A 159 -6.11 -13.96 -1.19
C ARG A 159 -6.21 -12.51 -0.74
N LEU A 160 -5.28 -12.06 0.09
CA LEU A 160 -5.17 -10.67 0.53
C LEU A 160 -4.89 -9.76 -0.66
N ALA A 161 -3.91 -10.14 -1.50
CA ALA A 161 -3.62 -9.46 -2.76
C ALA A 161 -4.83 -9.46 -3.71
N ALA A 162 -5.56 -10.58 -3.84
CA ALA A 162 -6.75 -10.67 -4.67
C ALA A 162 -7.94 -9.84 -4.15
N LEU A 163 -8.14 -9.78 -2.83
CA LEU A 163 -9.15 -8.92 -2.20
C LEU A 163 -8.85 -7.45 -2.47
N VAL A 164 -7.60 -7.04 -2.23
CA VAL A 164 -7.08 -5.71 -2.57
C VAL A 164 -7.37 -5.44 -4.05
N LYS A 165 -6.89 -6.29 -4.96
CA LYS A 165 -7.13 -6.15 -6.40
C LYS A 165 -8.60 -5.95 -6.76
N ARG A 166 -9.52 -6.79 -6.25
CA ARG A 166 -10.97 -6.68 -6.49
C ARG A 166 -11.58 -5.36 -6.01
N ILE A 167 -11.22 -4.92 -4.81
CA ILE A 167 -11.70 -3.64 -4.27
C ILE A 167 -11.20 -2.49 -5.14
N PHE A 168 -10.03 -2.64 -5.74
CA PHE A 168 -9.38 -1.58 -6.51
C PHE A 168 -9.76 -1.57 -8.00
N GLU A 169 -10.08 -2.71 -8.62
CA GLU A 169 -10.57 -2.86 -10.00
C GLU A 169 -12.08 -2.67 -10.18
N ALA A 170 -12.87 -2.69 -9.10
CA ALA A 170 -14.26 -2.28 -9.15
C ALA A 170 -14.35 -0.76 -9.34
N GLU A 171 -14.32 -0.33 -10.61
CA GLU A 171 -14.81 0.97 -11.10
C GLU A 171 -16.25 0.85 -11.60
#